data_AF-A0A445FSR9-F1
#
_entry.id   AF-A0A445FSR9-F1
#
_cell.length_a   1.000
_cell.length_b   1.000
_cell.length_c   1.000
_cell.angle_alpha   90.00
_cell.angle_beta   90.00
_cell.angle_gamma   90.00
#
_symmetry.space_group_name_H-M   'P 1'
#
loop_
_entity.id
_entity.type
_entity.pdbx_description
1 polymer ?
#
loop_
_entity_poly.entity_id
_entity_poly.type
_entity_poly.pdbx_seq_one_letter_code
_entity_poly.pdbx_strand_id
1 'polypeptide(L)'
;MNPFSSPSRLRDMIQAIRACKTAAEERAVVRKECATIHAAIDENDPDYRHWNLAKLMFIHMLGYPTHFGQMECLKLIASPGFP
;
A
#
# COMPACT_ATOMS: atom_id res chain seq x y z
N MET A 1 -21.62 -4.41 -2.67
CA MET A 1 -20.28 -3.79 -2.66
C MET A 1 -20.32 -2.64 -1.67
N ASN A 2 -19.56 -2.73 -0.58
CA ASN A 2 -19.49 -1.65 0.41
C ASN A 2 -18.72 -0.46 -0.21
N PRO A 3 -19.21 0.77 -0.09
CA PRO A 3 -18.52 1.96 -0.61
C PRO A 3 -17.16 2.24 0.08
N PHE A 4 -16.82 1.47 1.11
CA PHE A 4 -15.52 1.47 1.79
C PHE A 4 -14.55 0.38 1.30
N SER A 5 -14.92 -0.42 0.29
CA SER A 5 -14.12 -1.57 -0.19
C SER A 5 -13.25 -1.27 -1.41
N SER A 6 -13.20 -0.04 -1.92
CA SER A 6 -12.14 0.34 -2.85
C SER A 6 -10.84 0.51 -2.07
N PRO A 7 -9.69 -0.02 -2.53
CA PRO A 7 -8.41 0.28 -1.89
C PRO A 7 -8.26 1.80 -1.82
N SER A 8 -8.02 2.32 -0.61
CA SER A 8 -7.77 3.76 -0.41
C SER A 8 -6.70 4.22 -1.38
N ARG A 9 -6.83 5.39 -2.01
CA ARG A 9 -5.78 5.84 -2.95
C ARG A 9 -4.54 6.26 -2.16
N LEU A 10 -3.38 6.27 -2.80
CA LEU A 10 -2.15 6.78 -2.18
C LEU A 10 -2.35 8.17 -1.55
N ARG A 11 -3.11 9.04 -2.23
CA ARG A 11 -3.44 10.38 -1.75
C ARG A 11 -4.16 10.36 -0.40
N ASP A 12 -5.12 9.45 -0.22
CA ASP A 12 -5.92 9.33 1.00
C ASP A 12 -5.03 8.86 2.18
N MET A 13 -4.13 7.91 1.90
CA MET A 13 -3.14 7.46 2.88
C MET A 13 -2.19 8.58 3.32
N ILE A 14 -1.68 9.37 2.36
CA ILE A 14 -0.81 10.53 2.66
C ILE A 14 -1.57 11.54 3.51
N GLN A 15 -2.83 11.82 3.19
CA GLN A 15 -3.65 12.75 3.96
C GLN A 15 -3.91 12.24 5.38
N ALA A 16 -4.19 10.95 5.55
CA ALA A 16 -4.36 10.33 6.86
C ALA A 16 -3.07 10.39 7.71
N ILE A 17 -1.91 10.11 7.11
CA ILE A 17 -0.61 10.21 7.78
C ILE A 17 -0.33 11.65 8.19
N ARG A 18 -0.55 12.64 7.30
CA ARG A 18 -0.35 14.06 7.60
C ARG A 18 -1.29 14.60 8.68
N ALA A 19 -2.43 13.96 8.91
CA ALA A 19 -3.38 14.33 9.97
C ALA A 19 -2.99 13.78 11.35
N CYS A 20 -2.02 12.86 11.42
CA CYS A 20 -1.54 12.29 12.68
C CYS A 20 -0.80 13.35 13.50
N LYS A 21 -1.10 13.40 14.81
CA LYS A 21 -0.45 14.30 15.78
C LYS A 21 0.70 13.64 16.51
N THR A 22 0.77 12.32 16.46
CA THR A 22 1.81 11.53 17.14
C THR A 22 2.41 10.48 16.22
N ALA A 23 3.66 10.11 16.50
CA ALA A 23 4.32 8.99 15.81
C ALA A 23 3.60 7.66 16.06
N ALA A 24 2.86 7.52 17.17
CA ALA A 24 2.07 6.32 17.44
C ALA A 24 0.87 6.21 16.49
N GLU A 25 0.18 7.31 16.23
CA GLU A 25 -0.92 7.40 15.27
C GLU A 25 -0.42 7.11 13.85
N GLU A 26 0.70 7.72 13.44
CA GLU A 26 1.31 7.45 12.13
C GLU A 26 1.62 5.96 11.95
N ARG A 27 2.27 5.34 12.95
CA ARG A 27 2.55 3.90 12.95
C ARG A 27 1.29 3.04 12.89
N ALA A 28 0.16 3.52 13.41
CA ALA A 28 -1.11 2.80 13.34
C ALA A 28 -1.71 2.85 11.93
N VAL A 29 -1.67 4.02 11.28
CA VAL A 29 -2.11 4.18 9.88
C VAL A 29 -1.25 3.31 8.95
N VAL A 30 0.08 3.38 9.10
CA VAL A 30 1.01 2.58 8.29
C VAL A 30 0.76 1.08 8.50
N ARG A 31 0.63 0.61 9.75
CA ARG A 31 0.35 -0.82 10.02
C ARG A 31 -0.97 -1.29 9.41
N LYS A 32 -2.02 -0.47 9.49
CA LYS A 32 -3.32 -0.78 8.90
C LYS A 32 -3.21 -0.92 7.37
N GLU A 33 -2.56 0.04 6.71
CA GLU A 33 -2.39 -0.01 5.25
C GLU A 33 -1.49 -1.17 4.81
N CYS A 34 -0.40 -1.47 5.55
CA CYS A 34 0.41 -2.66 5.30
C CYS A 34 -0.43 -3.96 5.41
N ALA A 35 -1.29 -4.08 6.41
CA ALA A 35 -2.15 -5.25 6.56
C ALA A 35 -3.12 -5.40 5.38
N THR A 36 -3.71 -4.29 4.91
CA THR A 36 -4.55 -4.29 3.70
C THR A 36 -3.77 -4.74 2.47
N ILE A 37 -2.54 -4.24 2.30
CA ILE A 37 -1.69 -4.62 1.15
C ILE A 37 -1.29 -6.09 1.23
N HIS A 38 -0.94 -6.60 2.42
CA HIS A 38 -0.68 -8.03 2.62
C HIS A 38 -1.85 -8.90 2.16
N ALA A 39 -3.07 -8.59 2.61
CA ALA A 39 -4.26 -9.33 2.18
C ALA A 39 -4.47 -9.27 0.66
N ALA A 40 -4.28 -8.10 0.04
CA ALA A 40 -4.40 -7.95 -1.41
C ALA A 40 -3.33 -8.73 -2.19
N ILE A 41 -2.12 -8.87 -1.64
CA ILE A 41 -1.05 -9.68 -2.23
C ILE A 41 -1.42 -11.17 -2.17
N ASP A 42 -1.96 -11.62 -1.03
CA ASP A 42 -2.37 -13.02 -0.83
C ASP A 42 -3.54 -13.41 -1.75
N GLU A 43 -4.49 -12.48 -1.97
CA GLU A 43 -5.60 -12.64 -2.92
C GLU A 43 -5.14 -12.61 -4.39
N ASN A 44 -3.91 -12.17 -4.65
CA ASN A 44 -3.28 -12.09 -5.97
C ASN A 44 -4.09 -11.28 -7.00
N ASP A 45 -4.81 -10.26 -6.54
CA ASP A 45 -5.62 -9.37 -7.39
C ASP A 45 -4.69 -8.44 -8.22
N PRO A 46 -4.65 -8.58 -9.55
CA PRO A 46 -3.77 -7.78 -10.40
C PRO A 46 -4.21 -6.33 -10.55
N ASP A 47 -5.50 -6.01 -10.38
CA ASP A 47 -6.05 -4.69 -10.72
C ASP A 47 -5.51 -3.58 -9.81
N TYR A 48 -5.20 -3.94 -8.56
CA TYR A 48 -4.74 -2.99 -7.53
C TYR A 48 -3.23 -3.03 -7.28
N ARG A 49 -2.49 -3.90 -7.99
CA ARG A 49 -1.06 -4.12 -7.74
C ARG A 49 -0.22 -2.84 -7.86
N HIS A 50 -0.47 -2.02 -8.88
CA HIS A 50 0.25 -0.75 -9.09
C HIS A 50 -0.05 0.29 -8.00
N TRP A 51 -1.30 0.39 -7.53
CA TRP A 51 -1.68 1.28 -6.42
C TRP A 51 -1.03 0.85 -5.10
N ASN A 52 -1.08 -0.45 -4.81
CA ASN A 52 -0.48 -1.03 -3.63
C ASN A 52 1.04 -0.85 -3.63
N LEU A 53 1.69 -0.97 -4.79
CA LEU A 53 3.11 -0.70 -4.93
C LEU A 53 3.45 0.77 -4.66
N ALA A 54 2.67 1.72 -5.18
CA ALA A 54 2.90 3.14 -4.92
C ALA A 54 2.81 3.49 -3.42
N LYS A 55 1.87 2.86 -2.70
CA LYS A 55 1.78 2.97 -1.23
C LYS A 55 3.00 2.37 -0.54
N LEU A 56 3.43 1.18 -0.94
CA LEU A 56 4.62 0.52 -0.39
C LEU A 56 5.87 1.39 -0.57
N MET A 57 6.05 2.01 -1.74
CA MET A 57 7.17 2.93 -1.98
C MET A 57 7.12 4.14 -1.03
N PHE A 58 5.94 4.71 -0.80
CA PHE A 58 5.79 5.81 0.15
C PHE A 58 6.10 5.39 1.60
N ILE A 59 5.58 4.24 2.03
CA ILE A 59 5.85 3.67 3.36
C ILE A 59 7.36 3.43 3.55
N HIS A 60 8.03 2.93 2.52
CA HIS A 60 9.49 2.75 2.52
C HIS A 60 10.23 4.09 2.65
N MET A 61 9.81 5.13 1.93
CA MET A 61 10.41 6.47 2.02
C MET A 61 10.24 7.11 3.42
N LEU A 62 9.20 6.72 4.17
CA LEU A 62 9.03 7.11 5.57
C LEU A 62 9.92 6.30 6.55
N GLY A 63 10.70 5.33 6.05
CA GLY A 63 11.62 4.51 6.84
C GLY A 63 11.00 3.26 7.44
N TYR A 64 9.78 2.88 7.03
CA TYR A 64 9.14 1.65 7.50
C TYR A 64 9.54 0.42 6.67
N PRO A 65 9.58 -0.78 7.28
CA PRO A 65 9.94 -2.00 6.58
C PRO A 65 8.86 -2.42 5.57
N THR A 66 9.28 -2.73 4.36
CA THR A 66 8.40 -3.10 3.22
C THR A 66 8.87 -4.33 2.45
N HIS A 67 9.79 -5.11 3.03
CA HIS A 67 10.40 -6.27 2.38
C HIS A 67 9.38 -7.30 1.85
N PHE A 68 8.24 -7.45 2.52
CA PHE A 68 7.18 -8.37 2.13
C PHE A 68 6.63 -8.10 0.72
N GLY A 69 6.66 -6.85 0.26
CA GLY A 69 6.10 -6.44 -1.03
C GLY A 69 7.10 -6.50 -2.20
N GLN A 70 8.36 -6.85 -1.96
CA GLN A 70 9.42 -6.79 -2.99
C GLN A 70 9.13 -7.68 -4.21
N MET A 71 8.49 -8.84 -4.00
CA MET A 71 8.11 -9.73 -5.10
C MET A 71 7.03 -9.14 -6.00
N GLU A 72 6.17 -8.26 -5.49
CA GLU A 72 5.16 -7.59 -6.31
C GLU A 72 5.79 -6.60 -7.30
N CYS A 73 6.92 -5.97 -6.94
CA CYS A 73 7.71 -5.18 -7.87
C CYS A 73 8.16 -6.02 -9.08
N LEU A 74 8.68 -7.23 -8.81
CA LEU A 74 9.16 -8.13 -9.86
C LEU A 74 8.00 -8.63 -10.73
N LYS A 75 6.86 -8.99 -10.12
CA LYS A 75 5.65 -9.39 -10.86
C LYS A 75 5.13 -8.27 -11.76
N LEU A 76 5.21 -7.01 -11.32
CA LEU A 76 4.84 -5.85 -12.13
C LEU A 76 5.80 -5.65 -13.32
N ILE A 77 7.11 -5.73 -13.10
CA ILE A 77 8.12 -5.62 -14.15
C ILE A 77 7.95 -6.72 -15.22
N ALA A 78 7.61 -7.94 -14.78
CA ALA A 78 7.38 -9.08 -15.67
C ALA A 78 5.99 -9.08 -16.34
N SER A 79 5.08 -8.19 -15.94
CA SER A 79 3.71 -8.12 -16.48
C SER A 79 3.75 -7.65 -17.94
N PRO A 80 3.02 -8.30 -18.88
CA PRO A 80 2.96 -7.92 -20.30
C PRO A 80 2.13 -6.64 -20.56
N GLY A 81 2.13 -5.72 -19.60
CA GLY A 81 1.33 -4.52 -19.56
C GLY A 81 1.71 -3.73 -18.32
N PHE A 82 2.93 -3.20 -18.34
CA PHE A 82 3.19 -1.96 -17.60
C PHE A 82 2.45 -0.85 -18.38
N PRO A 83 1.68 0.06 -17.76
CA PRO A 83 1.38 1.32 -18.43
C PRO A 83 2.67 2.06 -18.78
#